data_AF-A0A9D4RZQ7-F1
#
_entry.id   AF-A0A9D4RZQ7-F1
#
_cell.length_a   1.000
_cell.length_b   1.000
_cell.length_c   1.000
_cell.angle_alpha   90.00
_cell.angle_beta   90.00
_cell.angle_gamma   90.00
#
_symmetry.space_group_name_H-M   'P 1'
#
loop_
_entity.id
_entity.type
_entity.pdbx_description
1 polymer ?
#
loop_
_entity_poly.entity_id
_entity_poly.type
_entity_poly.pdbx_seq_one_letter_code
_entity_poly.pdbx_strand_id
1 'polypeptide(L)'
;MLSLLSRNCVRQGERNMLSLLSRNCVRQGERHILSLLSRNCVRQGERNMLSLLSRNCVRQGERNMLSLLSRNCVRQVESNMLSLLSRNCVRQGESNILSLRSRNCVGQRESNMLSLLSRNCVRQVERNMLFLWSRNCVRQRESNMLSLLSRNWVRQVENAILTVKELCQTG
;
A
#
# COMPACT_ATOMS: atom_id res chain seq x y z
N MET A 1 -12.53 -8.31 -20.84
CA MET A 1 -13.27 -7.28 -21.59
C MET A 1 -12.47 -5.98 -21.69
N LEU A 2 -12.68 -5.18 -22.74
CA LEU A 2 -12.13 -3.82 -22.87
C LEU A 2 -13.24 -2.79 -22.62
N SER A 3 -12.99 -1.80 -21.77
CA SER A 3 -13.88 -0.67 -21.55
C SER A 3 -13.10 0.65 -21.66
N LEU A 4 -13.46 1.46 -22.67
CA LEU A 4 -12.80 2.74 -22.92
C LEU A 4 -13.30 3.83 -21.96
N LEU A 5 -14.61 3.99 -21.84
CA LEU A 5 -15.23 4.95 -20.93
C LEU A 5 -16.37 4.30 -20.16
N SER A 6 -16.32 4.37 -18.83
CA SER A 6 -17.41 3.92 -17.97
C SER A 6 -17.66 4.94 -16.86
N ARG A 7 -18.91 5.41 -16.76
CA ARG A 7 -19.32 6.30 -15.67
C ARG A 7 -19.66 5.48 -14.42
N ASN A 8 -20.56 4.52 -14.56
CA ASN A 8 -20.90 3.57 -13.51
C ASN A 8 -20.79 2.16 -14.11
N CYS A 9 -20.03 1.26 -13.48
CA CYS A 9 -19.87 -0.09 -13.98
C CYS A 9 -19.85 -1.13 -12.86
N VAL A 10 -20.51 -2.27 -13.10
CA VAL A 10 -20.40 -3.47 -12.26
C VAL A 10 -19.96 -4.62 -13.16
N ARG A 11 -18.93 -5.37 -12.74
CA ARG A 11 -18.36 -6.48 -13.50
C ARG A 11 -18.10 -7.66 -12.58
N GLN A 12 -18.37 -8.86 -13.09
CA GLN A 12 -18.26 -10.10 -12.32
C GLN A 12 -17.71 -11.23 -13.19
N GLY A 13 -16.82 -12.05 -12.60
CA GLY A 13 -16.41 -13.33 -13.17
C GLY A 13 -15.51 -13.26 -14.42
N GLU A 14 -14.87 -12.12 -14.67
CA GLU A 14 -14.03 -11.96 -15.85
C GLU A 14 -12.62 -12.55 -15.66
N ARG A 15 -12.08 -13.17 -16.72
CA ARG A 15 -10.67 -13.59 -16.68
C ARG A 15 -9.72 -12.40 -16.76
N ASN A 16 -9.88 -11.55 -17.77
CA ASN A 16 -8.99 -10.42 -18.04
C ASN A 16 -9.78 -9.16 -18.31
N MET A 17 -9.41 -8.05 -17.69
CA MET A 17 -10.15 -6.79 -17.72
C MET A 17 -9.23 -5.60 -17.95
N LEU A 18 -9.54 -4.83 -18.99
CA LEU A 18 -8.84 -3.60 -19.35
C LEU A 18 -9.81 -2.43 -19.29
N SER A 19 -9.51 -1.42 -18.47
CA SER A 19 -10.29 -0.19 -18.43
C SER A 19 -9.42 1.05 -18.48
N LEU A 20 -9.74 1.92 -19.44
CA LEU A 20 -9.03 3.16 -19.64
C LEU A 20 -9.54 4.23 -18.67
N LEU A 21 -10.82 4.59 -18.76
CA LEU A 21 -11.44 5.62 -17.92
C LEU A 21 -12.64 5.05 -17.17
N SER A 22 -12.57 5.07 -15.83
CA SER A 22 -13.65 4.62 -14.95
C SER A 22 -13.92 5.62 -13.83
N ARG A 23 -15.19 6.00 -13.64
CA ARG A 23 -15.56 6.94 -12.58
C ARG A 23 -16.01 6.23 -11.31
N ASN A 24 -17.04 5.40 -11.38
CA ASN A 24 -17.49 4.55 -10.28
C ASN A 24 -17.57 3.12 -10.78
N CYS A 25 -16.77 2.22 -10.23
CA CYS A 25 -16.79 0.82 -10.66
C CYS A 25 -16.68 -0.15 -9.50
N VAL A 26 -17.42 -1.25 -9.61
CA VAL A 26 -17.35 -2.41 -8.72
C VAL A 26 -16.96 -3.62 -9.54
N ARG A 27 -15.96 -4.37 -9.06
CA ARG A 27 -15.42 -5.55 -9.74
C ARG A 27 -15.26 -6.70 -8.77
N GLN A 28 -15.70 -7.89 -9.19
CA GLN A 28 -15.66 -9.08 -8.34
C GLN A 28 -15.24 -10.32 -9.12
N GLY A 29 -14.36 -11.11 -8.51
CA GLY A 29 -13.95 -12.42 -9.02
C GLY A 29 -13.14 -12.37 -10.31
N GLU A 30 -12.40 -11.28 -10.53
CA GLU A 30 -11.60 -11.10 -11.75
C GLU A 30 -10.19 -11.68 -11.60
N ARG A 31 -9.63 -12.34 -12.62
CA ARG A 31 -8.26 -12.85 -12.47
C ARG A 31 -7.22 -11.75 -12.70
N HIS A 32 -7.36 -10.97 -13.77
CA HIS A 32 -6.40 -9.94 -14.13
C HIS A 32 -7.09 -8.62 -14.47
N ILE A 33 -6.66 -7.56 -13.80
CA ILE A 33 -7.16 -6.20 -14.04
C ILE A 33 -6.03 -5.24 -14.39
N LEU A 34 -6.17 -4.54 -15.51
CA LEU A 34 -5.47 -3.29 -15.77
C LEU A 34 -6.46 -2.12 -15.77
N SER A 35 -6.11 -1.07 -15.02
CA SER A 35 -6.89 0.17 -14.98
C SER A 35 -5.98 1.38 -15.07
N LEU A 36 -6.23 2.24 -16.06
CA LEU A 36 -5.42 3.42 -16.28
C LEU A 36 -5.87 4.57 -15.36
N LEU A 37 -7.12 5.00 -15.47
CA LEU A 37 -7.67 6.10 -14.69
C LEU A 37 -8.96 5.64 -13.99
N SER A 38 -8.91 5.67 -12.66
CA SER A 38 -10.02 5.29 -11.80
C SER A 38 -10.27 6.34 -10.73
N ARG A 39 -11.53 6.76 -10.58
CA ARG A 39 -11.90 7.74 -9.54
C ARG A 39 -12.36 7.07 -8.25
N ASN A 40 -13.40 6.26 -8.32
CA ASN A 40 -13.94 5.49 -7.20
C ASN A 40 -14.05 4.04 -7.65
N CYS A 41 -13.31 3.13 -7.02
CA CYS A 41 -13.34 1.71 -7.35
C CYS A 41 -13.41 0.84 -6.11
N VAL A 42 -14.23 -0.20 -6.19
CA VAL A 42 -14.25 -1.32 -5.25
C VAL A 42 -13.90 -2.59 -6.02
N ARG A 43 -12.96 -3.36 -5.50
CA ARG A 43 -12.36 -4.51 -6.16
C ARG A 43 -12.20 -5.65 -5.18
N GLN A 44 -12.69 -6.83 -5.55
CA GLN A 44 -12.75 -7.99 -4.66
C GLN A 44 -12.40 -9.29 -5.37
N GLY A 45 -11.59 -10.12 -4.70
CA GLY A 45 -11.30 -11.48 -5.11
C GLY A 45 -10.43 -11.55 -6.37
N GLU A 46 -9.48 -10.62 -6.48
CA GLU A 46 -8.65 -10.51 -7.68
C GLU A 46 -7.34 -11.27 -7.55
N ARG A 47 -6.83 -11.87 -8.63
CA ARG A 47 -5.48 -12.45 -8.56
C ARG A 47 -4.42 -11.39 -8.75
N ASN A 48 -4.47 -10.66 -9.86
CA ASN A 48 -3.46 -9.65 -10.19
C ASN A 48 -4.12 -8.35 -10.61
N MET A 49 -3.64 -7.25 -10.04
CA MET A 49 -4.14 -5.92 -10.37
C MET A 49 -3.01 -4.93 -10.63
N LEU A 50 -3.12 -4.23 -11.76
CA LEU A 50 -2.34 -3.04 -12.08
C LEU A 50 -3.26 -1.81 -12.15
N SER A 51 -2.85 -0.75 -11.46
CA SER A 51 -3.55 0.53 -11.46
C SER A 51 -2.58 1.68 -11.63
N LEU A 52 -2.74 2.47 -12.69
CA LEU A 52 -1.85 3.60 -12.93
C LEU A 52 -2.24 4.80 -12.06
N LEU A 53 -3.48 5.28 -12.21
CA LEU A 53 -3.96 6.48 -11.55
C LEU A 53 -5.28 6.17 -10.84
N SER A 54 -5.25 6.24 -9.52
CA SER A 54 -6.41 5.97 -8.66
C SER A 54 -6.63 7.07 -7.63
N ARG A 55 -7.89 7.52 -7.50
CA ARG A 55 -8.23 8.53 -6.49
C ARG A 55 -8.72 7.91 -5.19
N ASN A 56 -9.78 7.13 -5.24
CA ASN A 56 -10.35 6.42 -4.11
C ASN A 56 -10.52 4.95 -4.50
N CYS A 57 -9.83 4.05 -3.81
CA CYS A 57 -9.93 2.61 -4.07
C CYS A 57 -10.08 1.82 -2.77
N VAL A 58 -10.96 0.83 -2.82
CA VAL A 58 -11.05 -0.24 -1.83
C VAL A 58 -10.76 -1.55 -2.54
N ARG A 59 -9.84 -2.33 -1.98
CA ARG A 59 -9.26 -3.52 -2.57
C ARG A 59 -9.18 -4.63 -1.54
N GLN A 60 -9.66 -5.82 -1.90
CA GLN A 60 -9.80 -6.92 -0.95
C GLN A 60 -9.53 -8.28 -1.61
N GLY A 61 -8.73 -9.09 -0.94
CA GLY A 61 -8.49 -10.48 -1.32
C GLY A 61 -7.68 -10.58 -2.59
N GLU A 62 -6.59 -9.83 -2.65
CA GLU A 62 -5.76 -9.70 -3.85
C GLU A 62 -4.44 -10.44 -3.69
N ARG A 63 -4.01 -11.21 -4.70
CA ARG A 63 -2.70 -11.88 -4.58
C ARG A 63 -1.56 -10.91 -4.87
N ASN A 64 -1.62 -10.23 -6.02
CA ASN A 64 -0.57 -9.30 -6.43
C ASN A 64 -1.14 -7.97 -6.88
N MET A 65 -0.48 -6.92 -6.42
CA MET A 65 -1.01 -5.59 -6.43
C MET A 65 0.04 -4.56 -6.79
N LEU A 66 -0.18 -3.82 -7.87
CA LEU A 66 0.73 -2.80 -8.33
C LEU A 66 -0.02 -1.49 -8.56
N SER A 67 0.46 -0.43 -7.93
CA SER A 67 -0.16 0.88 -7.98
C SER A 67 0.89 1.97 -8.17
N LEU A 68 0.77 2.73 -9.27
CA LEU A 68 1.70 3.82 -9.55
C LEU A 68 1.33 5.06 -8.70
N LEU A 69 0.21 5.71 -8.99
CA LEU A 69 -0.28 6.86 -8.22
C LEU A 69 -1.62 6.54 -7.57
N SER A 70 -1.66 6.70 -6.25
CA SER A 70 -2.87 6.55 -5.46
C SER A 70 -3.04 7.72 -4.48
N ARG A 71 -4.27 8.23 -4.37
CA ARG A 71 -4.59 9.28 -3.39
C ARG A 71 -5.10 8.68 -2.08
N ASN A 72 -6.21 7.95 -2.11
CA ASN A 72 -6.80 7.29 -0.97
C ASN A 72 -7.00 5.82 -1.31
N CYS A 73 -6.36 4.92 -0.57
CA CYS A 73 -6.50 3.49 -0.75
C CYS A 73 -6.74 2.79 0.58
N VAL A 74 -7.68 1.86 0.57
CA VAL A 74 -7.86 0.85 1.60
C VAL A 74 -7.62 -0.50 0.96
N ARG A 75 -6.75 -1.28 1.60
CA ARG A 75 -6.21 -2.53 1.07
C ARG A 75 -6.25 -3.58 2.17
N GLN A 76 -6.79 -4.75 1.82
CA GLN A 76 -7.05 -5.82 2.77
C GLN A 76 -6.72 -7.18 2.17
N VAL A 77 -6.06 -8.02 2.96
CA VAL A 77 -5.77 -9.42 2.62
C VAL A 77 -5.01 -9.50 1.29
N GLU A 78 -3.78 -9.00 1.31
CA GLU A 78 -2.91 -9.01 0.13
C GLU A 78 -1.66 -9.87 0.34
N SER A 79 -1.29 -10.66 -0.68
CA SER A 79 -0.02 -11.38 -0.59
C SER A 79 1.16 -10.46 -0.90
N ASN A 80 1.12 -9.76 -2.03
CA ASN A 80 2.21 -8.87 -2.44
C ASN A 80 1.68 -7.54 -2.96
N MET A 81 2.24 -6.45 -2.43
CA MET A 81 1.89 -5.10 -2.84
C MET A 81 3.12 -4.27 -3.18
N LEU A 82 3.06 -3.62 -4.34
CA LEU A 82 3.96 -2.55 -4.72
C LEU A 82 3.19 -1.24 -4.93
N SER A 83 3.64 -0.19 -4.25
CA SER A 83 3.09 1.16 -4.37
C SER A 83 4.20 2.17 -4.56
N LEU A 84 4.15 2.91 -5.66
CA LEU A 84 5.18 3.90 -5.96
C LEU A 84 4.89 5.24 -5.27
N LEU A 85 3.71 5.79 -5.49
CA LEU A 85 3.30 7.07 -4.91
C LEU A 85 1.92 6.95 -4.29
N SER A 86 1.88 7.09 -2.97
CA SER A 86 0.64 7.09 -2.21
C SER A 86 0.52 8.31 -1.30
N ARG A 87 -0.69 8.87 -1.18
CA ARG A 87 -0.95 9.93 -0.20
C ARG A 87 -1.50 9.37 1.10
N ASN A 88 -2.64 8.70 1.06
CA ASN A 88 -3.28 8.10 2.23
C ASN A 88 -3.52 6.62 1.92
N CYS A 89 -2.91 5.74 2.71
CA CYS A 89 -3.10 4.31 2.59
C CYS A 89 -3.41 3.68 3.94
N VAL A 90 -4.39 2.79 3.95
CA VAL A 90 -4.66 1.86 5.04
C VAL A 90 -4.47 0.46 4.50
N ARG A 91 -3.67 -0.33 5.20
CA ARG A 91 -3.22 -1.66 4.81
C ARG A 91 -3.42 -2.64 5.94
N GLN A 92 -3.96 -3.81 5.64
CA GLN A 92 -4.30 -4.79 6.65
C GLN A 92 -4.13 -6.23 6.15
N GLY A 93 -3.41 -7.04 6.93
CA GLY A 93 -3.27 -8.47 6.66
C GLY A 93 -2.46 -8.74 5.39
N GLU A 94 -1.33 -8.05 5.26
CA GLU A 94 -0.51 -8.10 4.05
C GLU A 94 0.78 -8.89 4.30
N SER A 95 1.24 -9.67 3.32
CA SER A 95 2.46 -10.46 3.51
C SER A 95 3.71 -9.67 3.14
N ASN A 96 3.78 -9.13 1.92
CA ASN A 96 4.95 -8.37 1.46
C ASN A 96 4.55 -7.02 0.88
N ILE A 97 5.21 -5.98 1.34
CA ILE A 97 4.91 -4.61 0.97
C ILE A 97 6.18 -3.89 0.55
N LEU A 98 6.12 -3.28 -0.64
CA LEU A 98 7.10 -2.32 -1.09
C LEU A 98 6.43 -0.98 -1.35
N SER A 99 6.89 0.06 -0.64
CA SER A 99 6.40 1.42 -0.78
C SER A 99 7.55 2.38 -1.07
N LEU A 100 7.56 3.00 -2.24
CA LEU A 100 8.62 3.94 -2.58
C LEU A 100 8.40 5.28 -1.86
N ARG A 101 7.22 5.89 -2.03
CA ARG A 101 6.90 7.17 -1.40
C ARG A 101 5.48 7.21 -0.90
N SER A 102 5.35 7.42 0.40
CA SER A 102 4.06 7.57 1.07
C SER A 102 4.02 8.82 1.97
N ARG A 103 2.83 9.44 2.05
CA ARG A 103 2.62 10.56 2.99
C ARG A 103 2.05 10.08 4.31
N ASN A 104 0.88 9.45 4.28
CA ASN A 104 0.20 8.92 5.45
C ASN A 104 -0.09 7.44 5.19
N CYS A 105 0.49 6.58 6.02
CA CYS A 105 0.22 5.15 5.98
C CYS A 105 -0.14 4.62 7.35
N VAL A 106 -1.16 3.77 7.36
CA VAL A 106 -1.50 2.94 8.51
C VAL A 106 -1.41 1.49 8.05
N GLY A 107 -0.64 0.70 8.79
CA GLY A 107 -0.45 -0.72 8.54
C GLY A 107 -0.78 -1.56 9.74
N GLN A 108 -1.45 -2.68 9.52
CA GLN A 108 -1.75 -3.66 10.53
C GLN A 108 -1.48 -5.07 10.02
N ARG A 109 -0.82 -5.89 10.86
CA ARG A 109 -0.55 -7.30 10.59
C ARG A 109 0.16 -7.49 9.24
N GLU A 110 1.31 -6.86 9.10
CA GLU A 110 2.13 -6.96 7.90
C GLU A 110 3.30 -7.91 8.18
N SER A 111 3.67 -8.80 7.25
CA SER A 111 4.82 -9.68 7.53
C SER A 111 6.14 -8.98 7.21
N ASN A 112 6.30 -8.50 5.99
CA ASN A 112 7.50 -7.79 5.55
C ASN A 112 7.11 -6.45 4.93
N MET A 113 7.72 -5.37 5.43
CA MET A 113 7.55 -4.05 4.85
C MET A 113 8.89 -3.40 4.54
N LEU A 114 9.01 -2.93 3.29
CA LEU A 114 10.07 -2.03 2.85
C LEU A 114 9.47 -0.68 2.44
N SER A 115 9.93 0.39 3.07
CA SER A 115 9.51 1.75 2.76
C SER A 115 10.70 2.66 2.55
N LEU A 116 10.81 3.27 1.37
CA LEU A 116 11.94 4.16 1.08
C LEU A 116 11.73 5.55 1.68
N LEU A 117 10.61 6.20 1.37
CA LEU A 117 10.31 7.56 1.83
C LEU A 117 8.91 7.61 2.45
N SER A 118 8.85 7.84 3.75
CA SER A 118 7.59 7.96 4.47
C SER A 118 7.53 9.24 5.31
N ARG A 119 6.37 9.92 5.34
CA ARG A 119 6.19 11.09 6.21
C ARG A 119 5.55 10.73 7.54
N ASN A 120 4.36 10.15 7.52
CA ASN A 120 3.63 9.73 8.71
C ASN A 120 3.26 8.25 8.54
N CYS A 121 3.79 7.39 9.41
CA CYS A 121 3.44 5.97 9.44
C CYS A 121 3.00 5.54 10.83
N VAL A 122 1.92 4.76 10.90
CA VAL A 122 1.48 4.10 12.12
C VAL A 122 1.40 2.61 11.85
N ARG A 123 2.18 1.81 12.59
CA ARG A 123 2.31 0.37 12.38
C ARG A 123 2.08 -0.38 13.69
N GLN A 124 1.30 -1.46 13.64
CA GLN A 124 0.91 -2.17 14.85
C GLN A 124 1.60 -3.51 15.06
N VAL A 125 1.64 -4.36 14.04
CA VAL A 125 2.18 -5.72 14.16
C VAL A 125 2.92 -6.03 12.88
N GLU A 126 4.25 -6.11 12.97
CA GLU A 126 5.10 -6.47 11.84
C GLU A 126 6.17 -7.49 12.21
N ARG A 127 6.51 -8.38 11.27
CA ARG A 127 7.66 -9.29 11.50
C ARG A 127 8.96 -8.59 11.13
N ASN A 128 9.08 -8.06 9.91
CA ASN A 128 10.27 -7.36 9.45
C ASN A 128 9.94 -6.01 8.84
N MET A 129 10.62 -4.96 9.31
CA MET A 129 10.52 -3.60 8.77
C MET A 129 11.86 -3.02 8.36
N LEU A 130 11.93 -2.52 7.13
CA LEU A 130 13.05 -1.73 6.64
C LEU A 130 12.58 -0.36 6.15
N PHE A 131 13.12 0.71 6.74
CA PHE A 131 12.79 2.09 6.39
C PHE A 131 14.04 2.90 6.12
N LEU A 132 14.17 3.41 4.88
CA LEU A 132 15.30 4.28 4.56
C LEU A 132 15.12 5.67 5.18
N TRP A 133 13.98 6.32 4.92
CA TRP A 133 13.69 7.64 5.47
C TRP A 133 12.26 7.75 6.01
N SER A 134 12.17 8.31 7.21
CA SER A 134 10.92 8.53 7.93
C SER A 134 10.92 9.85 8.70
N ARG A 135 9.80 10.58 8.66
CA ARG A 135 9.64 11.80 9.46
C ARG A 135 8.95 11.56 10.80
N ASN A 136 7.77 10.96 10.81
CA ASN A 136 6.99 10.63 11.99
C ASN A 136 6.56 9.16 11.89
N CYS A 137 6.98 8.34 12.83
CA CYS A 137 6.56 6.94 12.87
C CYS A 137 6.17 6.50 14.28
N VAL A 138 5.03 5.82 14.38
CA VAL A 138 4.52 5.21 15.62
C VAL A 138 4.42 3.71 15.42
N ARG A 139 4.94 2.95 16.39
CA ARG A 139 5.10 1.50 16.31
C ARG A 139 4.69 0.81 17.60
N GLN A 140 3.95 -0.30 17.49
CA GLN A 140 3.50 -1.07 18.67
C GLN A 140 4.23 -2.39 18.86
N ARG A 141 4.30 -3.27 17.86
CA ARG A 141 4.93 -4.59 17.97
C ARG A 141 5.68 -4.97 16.70
N GLU A 142 6.97 -5.25 16.85
CA GLU A 142 7.85 -5.73 15.80
C GLU A 142 8.74 -6.88 16.26
N SER A 143 9.08 -7.77 15.33
CA SER A 143 10.15 -8.75 15.55
C SER A 143 11.52 -8.18 15.14
N ASN A 144 11.65 -7.60 13.94
CA ASN A 144 12.89 -7.01 13.43
C ASN A 144 12.66 -5.65 12.77
N MET A 145 13.55 -4.69 13.04
CA MET A 145 13.52 -3.35 12.46
C MET A 145 14.92 -2.87 12.07
N LEU A 146 15.02 -2.31 10.86
CA LEU A 146 16.14 -1.49 10.43
C LEU A 146 15.62 -0.14 9.92
N SER A 147 16.17 0.95 10.47
CA SER A 147 15.90 2.30 9.97
C SER A 147 17.20 3.09 9.83
N LEU A 148 17.39 3.72 8.67
CA LEU A 148 18.60 4.51 8.38
C LEU A 148 18.44 5.98 8.79
N LEU A 149 17.35 6.64 8.37
CA LEU A 149 17.13 8.06 8.62
C LEU A 149 15.72 8.32 9.17
N SER A 150 15.69 9.05 10.28
CA SER A 150 14.59 8.98 11.22
C SER A 150 14.53 10.29 12.03
N ARG A 151 13.43 11.06 11.95
CA ARG A 151 13.28 12.31 12.73
C ARG A 151 12.52 12.12 14.05
N ASN A 152 11.27 11.66 14.01
CA ASN A 152 10.41 11.49 15.18
C ASN A 152 9.88 10.05 15.25
N TRP A 153 10.13 9.37 16.37
CA TRP A 153 9.76 7.97 16.59
C TRP A 153 9.14 7.76 17.96
N VAL A 154 8.04 7.00 17.99
CA VAL A 154 7.39 6.51 19.22
C VAL A 154 7.23 5.00 19.13
N ARG A 155 7.70 4.28 20.16
CA ARG A 155 7.62 2.82 20.27
C ARG A 155 6.91 2.43 21.57
N GLN A 156 6.00 1.47 21.52
CA GLN A 156 5.21 1.04 22.68
C GLN A 156 5.61 -0.32 23.30
N VAL A 157 6.47 -1.14 22.66
CA VAL A 157 6.97 -2.41 23.24
C VAL A 157 8.42 -2.68 22.82
N GLU A 158 9.22 -3.27 23.72
CA GLU A 158 10.64 -3.59 23.53
C GLU A 158 10.85 -4.89 22.76
N ASN A 159 11.66 -4.83 21.69
CA ASN A 159 12.45 -5.93 21.12
C ASN A 159 13.60 -5.32 20.30
N ALA A 160 14.61 -6.14 19.96
CA ALA A 160 15.90 -5.74 19.40
C ALA A 160 15.80 -4.81 18.17
N ILE A 161 16.47 -3.66 18.22
CA ILE A 161 16.57 -2.70 17.12
C ILE A 161 18.06 -2.42 16.85
N LEU A 162 18.47 -2.56 15.59
CA LEU A 162 19.72 -2.01 15.09
C LEU A 162 19.40 -0.69 14.35
N THR A 163 19.52 0.43 15.06
CA THR A 163 19.49 1.77 14.46
C THR A 163 20.91 2.19 14.13
N VAL A 164 21.23 2.28 12.84
CA VAL A 164 22.47 2.94 12.38
C VAL A 164 22.16 4.44 12.29
N LYS A 165 22.57 5.19 13.31
CA LYS A 165 22.60 6.66 13.26
C LYS A 165 23.93 7.09 12.64
N GLU A 166 23.94 7.55 11.40
CA GLU A 166 25.04 8.38 10.90
C GLU A 166 24.71 9.88 11.06
N LEU A 167 25.75 10.63 11.43
CA LEU A 167 25.76 12.03 11.85
C LEU A 167 25.33 12.97 10.71
N CYS A 168 24.35 13.83 10.96
CA CYS A 168 24.50 15.24 10.58
C CYS A 168 24.61 16.05 11.86
N GLN A 169 25.86 16.27 12.29
CA GLN A 169 26.23 17.30 13.26
C GLN A 169 26.07 18.70 12.62
N THR A 170 25.88 19.70 13.48
CA THR A 170 26.03 21.16 13.28
C THR A 170 25.02 21.92 12.41
N GLY A 171 24.51 23.04 12.97
CA GLY A 171 23.79 24.12 12.27
C GLY A 171 22.34 24.27 12.62
#